data_AF-A0A315X8J1-F1
#
_entry.id   AF-A0A315X8J1-F1
#
_cell.length_a   1.000
_cell.length_b   1.000
_cell.length_c   1.000
_cell.angle_alpha   90.00
_cell.angle_beta   90.00
_cell.angle_gamma   90.00
#
_symmetry.space_group_name_H-M   'P 1'
#
loop_
_entity.id
_entity.type
_entity.pdbx_description
1 polymer ?
#
loop_
_entity_poly.entity_id
_entity_poly.type
_entity_poly.pdbx_seq_one_letter_code
_entity_poly.pdbx_strand_id
1 'polypeptide(L)'
;MSQACRPDWRTTAGTPLAGSLIGVEREYRVAGADGRQVDFRTLIHRLHWDGLQLDPGDLNAYRLRSGLVVTADGMEAETASPPVPAGAGFADEVAAWAAAGRRELERALGDGYRLEGYSTHLSVALPGETAADIARTYALTFGLVFARLVEGPGSLGIYVRPRPGRLELCGEYADGARLRLAALFAVGSIRACAAGEYSPEVAARLLPGQERFGYRLHRTEAFGFDSYAAGAADTIDLAAGGGVSLAKLARTAVDLACDRLEAKERDQRGALLQAALAGPLAPRRQAGPERPGGNPGRSVFGDVVDCVQRPGFRVRPEFATWGHTVFRAEWGRQSAAICVEGATLGTFLAELRTGALDSTIERAMGPGSLAPALGVPGQPVRPGMYGSVADPLALVPEEIPTKAGRAGKGRAGRIGKTLPWAATTTDAIPPGPAPAAGKPHLPWLGVAVATVAALGILAGAFAVVAGGGGGGSPGTPGTPGPGATETQALTSPTAETRTPPAGAAGGADSSGTPGSPPETRAPTATIPGSPAKGTVAPGGAGAGETAQPPAATATPTPARPTEPTLAVTPAATPTPTPTPTRVVEPTPTATATPTRTVEPSPTPTPDGGPTLAPTIPPAGETAPPAPNPCPPGQVCP
;
A
#
# COMPACT_ATOMS: atom_id res chain seq x y z
N MET A 1 13.14 -19.65 35.99
CA MET A 1 12.12 -19.25 35.02
C MET A 1 12.51 -19.82 33.67
N SER A 2 11.91 -20.96 33.28
CA SER A 2 12.30 -21.67 32.07
C SER A 2 11.80 -20.94 30.83
N GLN A 3 12.64 -20.91 29.81
CA GLN A 3 12.39 -20.41 28.47
C GLN A 3 11.42 -21.38 27.77
N ALA A 4 10.18 -21.44 28.23
CA ALA A 4 9.15 -22.31 27.68
C ALA A 4 8.96 -22.01 26.19
N CYS A 5 9.00 -23.07 25.37
CA CYS A 5 8.75 -23.11 23.94
C CYS A 5 7.80 -22.00 23.48
N ARG A 6 8.38 -20.93 22.95
CA ARG A 6 7.64 -19.81 22.37
C ARG A 6 7.38 -20.17 20.91
N PRO A 7 6.14 -20.13 20.43
CA PRO A 7 5.83 -20.42 19.03
C PRO A 7 6.61 -19.47 18.10
N ASP A 8 7.14 -20.01 17.00
CA ASP A 8 8.17 -19.38 16.16
C ASP A 8 7.64 -18.20 15.30
N TRP A 9 6.32 -18.00 15.17
CA TRP A 9 5.78 -16.75 14.59
C TRP A 9 6.07 -15.49 15.44
N ARG A 10 6.66 -15.68 16.63
CA ARG A 10 7.21 -14.61 17.47
C ARG A 10 8.59 -14.14 17.04
N THR A 11 9.24 -14.75 16.05
CA THR A 11 10.36 -14.08 15.40
C THR A 11 9.81 -12.83 14.76
N THR A 12 10.15 -11.68 15.36
CA THR A 12 9.85 -10.37 14.79
C THR A 12 10.39 -10.38 13.37
N ALA A 13 9.52 -10.16 12.38
CA ALA A 13 10.07 -9.80 11.09
C ALA A 13 10.88 -8.53 11.33
N GLY A 14 12.10 -8.48 10.81
CA GLY A 14 12.91 -7.28 10.94
C GLY A 14 12.12 -6.09 10.41
N THR A 15 12.41 -4.89 10.93
CA THR A 15 11.89 -3.63 10.38
C THR A 15 11.95 -3.69 8.86
N PRO A 16 10.83 -3.42 8.14
CA PRO A 16 10.81 -3.57 6.69
C PRO A 16 11.94 -2.74 6.08
N LEU A 17 12.69 -3.37 5.17
CA LEU A 17 13.77 -2.70 4.47
C LEU A 17 13.21 -1.53 3.67
N ALA A 18 14.00 -0.46 3.51
CA ALA A 18 13.59 0.70 2.72
C ALA A 18 13.17 0.27 1.29
N GLY A 19 11.98 0.69 0.86
CA GLY A 19 11.41 0.32 -0.42
C GLY A 19 11.12 -1.17 -0.60
N SER A 20 10.98 -1.96 0.47
CA SER A 20 10.58 -3.38 0.37
C SER A 20 9.09 -3.58 0.12
N LEU A 21 8.26 -2.62 0.53
CA LEU A 21 6.82 -2.62 0.34
C LEU A 21 6.37 -1.27 -0.24
N ILE A 22 5.28 -1.29 -1.00
CA ILE A 22 4.58 -0.10 -1.47
C ILE A 22 3.06 -0.28 -1.33
N GLY A 23 2.37 0.79 -0.96
CA GLY A 23 0.93 0.93 -1.02
C GLY A 23 0.52 2.05 -1.95
N VAL A 24 -0.72 1.99 -2.44
CA VAL A 24 -1.37 3.09 -3.13
C VAL A 24 -2.68 3.43 -2.47
N GLU A 25 -2.91 4.71 -2.23
CA GLU A 25 -4.19 5.29 -1.88
C GLU A 25 -4.64 6.17 -3.06
N ARG A 26 -5.92 6.14 -3.41
CA ARG A 26 -6.52 7.04 -4.41
C ARG A 26 -7.77 7.66 -3.84
N GLU A 27 -7.88 8.97 -3.96
CA GLU A 27 -9.06 9.72 -3.59
C GLU A 27 -9.90 10.06 -4.83
N TYR A 28 -11.20 10.12 -4.64
CA TYR A 28 -12.19 10.39 -5.66
C TYR A 28 -13.22 11.37 -5.13
N ARG A 29 -13.49 12.39 -5.94
CA ARG A 29 -14.68 13.18 -5.79
C ARG A 29 -15.88 12.36 -6.27
N VAL A 30 -16.86 12.18 -5.40
CA VAL A 30 -18.12 11.50 -5.71
C VAL A 30 -19.15 12.56 -6.08
N ALA A 31 -19.62 12.57 -7.32
CA ALA A 31 -20.66 13.49 -7.78
C ALA A 31 -22.00 12.75 -7.92
N GLY A 32 -23.09 13.35 -7.43
CA GLY A 32 -24.45 12.86 -7.63
C GLY A 32 -24.94 13.09 -9.06
N ALA A 33 -26.18 12.65 -9.34
CA ALA A 33 -26.84 12.85 -10.63
C ALA A 33 -26.98 14.35 -11.04
N ASP A 34 -27.06 15.25 -10.06
CA ASP A 34 -27.08 16.70 -10.25
C ASP A 34 -25.68 17.32 -10.48
N GLY A 35 -24.63 16.50 -10.49
CA GLY A 35 -23.24 16.92 -10.64
C GLY A 35 -22.62 17.56 -9.39
N ARG A 36 -23.35 17.66 -8.27
CA ARG A 36 -22.82 18.19 -7.01
C ARG A 36 -22.01 17.13 -6.29
N GLN A 37 -20.96 17.57 -5.59
CA GLN A 37 -20.17 16.66 -4.77
C GLN A 37 -21.00 16.19 -3.57
N VAL A 38 -20.97 14.89 -3.34
CA VAL A 38 -21.58 14.23 -2.20
C VAL A 38 -20.52 14.07 -1.12
N ASP A 39 -20.91 14.30 0.13
CA ASP A 39 -20.06 14.01 1.28
C ASP A 39 -20.00 12.50 1.51
N PHE A 40 -18.89 11.87 1.09
CA PHE A 40 -18.76 10.42 1.13
C PHE A 40 -18.78 9.85 2.55
N ARG A 41 -18.41 10.63 3.58
CA ARG A 41 -18.51 10.21 5.00
C ARG A 41 -19.92 9.81 5.40
N THR A 42 -20.93 10.48 4.81
CA THR A 42 -22.34 10.18 5.09
C THR A 42 -22.87 9.02 4.24
N LEU A 43 -22.30 8.85 3.04
CA LEU A 43 -22.73 7.86 2.06
C LEU A 43 -22.16 6.47 2.37
N ILE A 44 -20.89 6.39 2.76
CA ILE A 44 -20.13 5.14 2.89
C ILE A 44 -20.82 4.10 3.79
N HIS A 45 -21.46 4.52 4.88
CA HIS A 45 -22.15 3.62 5.81
C HIS A 45 -23.50 3.07 5.30
N ARG A 46 -24.00 3.61 4.19
CA ARG A 46 -25.25 3.17 3.54
C ARG A 46 -24.98 2.23 2.36
N LEU A 47 -23.72 2.11 1.96
CA LEU A 47 -23.29 1.24 0.87
C LEU A 47 -23.05 -0.18 1.39
N HIS A 48 -23.24 -1.17 0.51
CA HIS A 48 -23.00 -2.57 0.83
C HIS A 48 -21.55 -2.95 0.56
N TRP A 49 -20.79 -3.18 1.62
CA TRP A 49 -19.40 -3.63 1.56
C TRP A 49 -19.29 -5.11 1.97
N ASP A 50 -18.56 -5.90 1.19
CA ASP A 50 -18.11 -7.25 1.61
C ASP A 50 -16.83 -7.09 2.42
N GLY A 51 -16.98 -6.66 3.68
CA GLY A 51 -15.86 -6.30 4.54
C GLY A 51 -16.29 -5.95 5.96
N LEU A 52 -15.30 -5.55 6.78
CA LEU A 52 -15.48 -5.17 8.18
C LEU A 52 -14.80 -3.83 8.47
N GLN A 53 -15.36 -3.05 9.39
CA GLN A 53 -14.69 -1.86 9.94
C GLN A 53 -13.62 -2.31 10.95
N LEU A 54 -12.38 -2.37 10.48
CA LEU A 54 -11.26 -2.88 11.27
C LEU A 54 -10.17 -1.83 11.53
N ASP A 55 -10.26 -0.61 10.99
CA ASP A 55 -9.25 0.41 11.28
C ASP A 55 -9.63 1.18 12.56
N PRO A 56 -8.83 1.11 13.64
CA PRO A 56 -9.15 1.83 14.87
C PRO A 56 -8.84 3.33 14.78
N GLY A 57 -8.07 3.76 13.78
CA GLY A 57 -7.72 5.15 13.52
C GLY A 57 -8.68 5.88 12.58
N ASP A 58 -9.59 5.16 11.92
CA ASP A 58 -10.51 5.70 10.93
C ASP A 58 -11.86 4.97 10.97
N LEU A 59 -12.87 5.64 11.54
CA LEU A 59 -14.23 5.07 11.67
C LEU A 59 -14.93 4.87 10.32
N ASN A 60 -14.46 5.52 9.26
CA ASN A 60 -15.04 5.36 7.93
C ASN A 60 -14.41 4.17 7.19
N ALA A 61 -13.32 3.58 7.69
CA ALA A 61 -12.57 2.57 6.94
C ALA A 61 -13.19 1.17 7.03
N TYR A 62 -13.58 0.64 5.88
CA TYR A 62 -14.01 -0.75 5.66
C TYR A 62 -12.88 -1.52 4.99
N ARG A 63 -12.37 -2.56 5.65
CA ARG A 63 -11.46 -3.53 5.05
C ARG A 63 -12.26 -4.60 4.33
N LEU A 64 -12.11 -4.68 3.02
CA LEU A 64 -12.83 -5.59 2.15
C LEU A 64 -12.17 -6.97 2.12
N ARG A 65 -12.94 -7.99 1.75
CA ARG A 65 -12.47 -9.37 1.52
C ARG A 65 -11.42 -9.48 0.42
N SER A 66 -11.35 -8.50 -0.49
CA SER A 66 -10.26 -8.39 -1.47
C SER A 66 -8.93 -8.01 -0.81
N GLY A 67 -8.94 -7.37 0.37
CA GLY A 67 -7.78 -6.80 1.05
C GLY A 67 -7.64 -5.29 0.88
N LEU A 68 -8.42 -4.69 -0.02
CA LEU A 68 -8.58 -3.23 -0.14
C LEU A 68 -9.18 -2.65 1.15
N VAL A 69 -8.87 -1.39 1.41
CA VAL A 69 -9.62 -0.56 2.35
C VAL A 69 -10.38 0.49 1.55
N VAL A 70 -11.65 0.69 1.88
CA VAL A 70 -12.45 1.83 1.41
C VAL A 70 -12.72 2.73 2.60
N THR A 71 -12.44 4.01 2.48
CA THR A 71 -12.68 5.00 3.53
C THR A 71 -13.13 6.34 2.93
N ALA A 72 -13.26 7.35 3.78
CA ALA A 72 -13.39 8.75 3.39
C ALA A 72 -12.18 9.54 3.91
N ASP A 73 -11.68 10.47 3.09
CA ASP A 73 -10.85 11.58 3.54
C ASP A 73 -11.55 12.88 3.17
N GLY A 74 -11.78 13.76 4.14
CA GLY A 74 -12.65 14.91 3.90
C GLY A 74 -14.04 14.50 3.37
N MET A 75 -14.45 15.05 2.23
CA MET A 75 -15.69 14.69 1.53
C MET A 75 -15.46 13.62 0.46
N GLU A 76 -14.21 13.30 0.17
CA GLU A 76 -13.76 12.43 -0.90
C GLU A 76 -13.88 10.95 -0.48
N ALA A 77 -14.16 10.10 -1.46
CA ALA A 77 -14.01 8.65 -1.29
C ALA A 77 -12.53 8.28 -1.44
N GLU A 78 -12.03 7.38 -0.61
CA GLU A 78 -10.64 6.93 -0.67
C GLU A 78 -10.60 5.40 -0.76
N THR A 79 -9.73 4.87 -1.62
CA THR A 79 -9.39 3.45 -1.66
C THR A 79 -7.90 3.28 -1.37
N ALA A 80 -7.54 2.38 -0.46
CA ALA A 80 -6.16 2.03 -0.15
C ALA A 80 -5.88 0.55 -0.46
N SER A 81 -4.77 0.27 -1.14
CA SER A 81 -4.30 -1.09 -1.39
C SER A 81 -3.77 -1.73 -0.11
N PRO A 82 -3.73 -3.07 -0.02
CA PRO A 82 -2.81 -3.72 0.91
C PRO A 82 -1.35 -3.38 0.55
N PRO A 83 -0.39 -3.60 1.48
CA PRO A 83 1.03 -3.58 1.15
C PRO A 83 1.38 -4.56 0.03
N VAL A 84 2.03 -4.05 -1.01
CA VAL A 84 2.53 -4.82 -2.16
C VAL A 84 4.05 -4.98 -2.02
N PRO A 85 4.58 -6.22 -2.04
CA PRO A 85 6.02 -6.46 -2.10
C PRO A 85 6.66 -5.83 -3.35
N ALA A 86 7.72 -5.06 -3.17
CA ALA A 86 8.38 -4.32 -4.24
C ALA A 86 9.42 -5.16 -5.01
N GLY A 87 9.02 -6.35 -5.47
CA GLY A 87 9.79 -7.23 -6.35
C GLY A 87 9.32 -7.18 -7.81
N ALA A 88 9.85 -8.02 -8.68
CA ALA A 88 9.45 -8.06 -10.10
C ALA A 88 7.92 -8.08 -10.31
N GLY A 89 7.41 -7.13 -11.08
CA GLY A 89 6.00 -6.93 -11.41
C GLY A 89 5.23 -5.99 -10.47
N PHE A 90 5.84 -5.51 -9.38
CA PHE A 90 5.10 -4.79 -8.33
C PHE A 90 4.33 -3.57 -8.82
N ALA A 91 4.88 -2.80 -9.77
CA ALA A 91 4.22 -1.59 -10.26
C ALA A 91 2.91 -1.93 -11.02
N ASP A 92 2.86 -3.08 -11.69
CA ASP A 92 1.66 -3.56 -12.35
C ASP A 92 0.61 -3.99 -11.34
N GLU A 93 1.06 -4.65 -10.26
CA GLU A 93 0.22 -5.05 -9.15
C GLU A 93 -0.35 -3.84 -8.41
N VAL A 94 0.45 -2.80 -8.15
CA VAL A 94 -0.03 -1.51 -7.60
C VAL A 94 -1.11 -0.90 -8.48
N ALA A 95 -0.89 -0.85 -9.80
CA ALA A 95 -1.90 -0.33 -10.73
C ALA A 95 -3.16 -1.22 -10.79
N ALA A 96 -3.01 -2.54 -10.68
CA ALA A 96 -4.12 -3.48 -10.61
C ALA A 96 -4.97 -3.28 -9.34
N TRP A 97 -4.32 -3.10 -8.18
CA TRP A 97 -4.99 -2.77 -6.91
C TRP A 97 -5.74 -1.45 -6.99
N ALA A 98 -5.10 -0.41 -7.55
CA ALA A 98 -5.74 0.88 -7.74
C ALA A 98 -7.02 0.73 -8.59
N ALA A 99 -6.92 0.08 -9.74
CA ALA A 99 -8.06 -0.17 -10.63
C ALA A 99 -9.15 -1.02 -9.96
N ALA A 100 -8.78 -2.02 -9.14
CA ALA A 100 -9.73 -2.79 -8.35
C ALA A 100 -10.47 -1.91 -7.34
N GLY A 101 -9.77 -1.01 -6.62
CA GLY A 101 -10.39 -0.05 -5.71
C GLY A 101 -11.44 0.82 -6.38
N ARG A 102 -11.16 1.31 -7.58
CA ARG A 102 -12.13 2.07 -8.38
C ARG A 102 -13.36 1.22 -8.72
N ARG A 103 -13.16 -0.02 -9.22
CA ARG A 103 -14.27 -0.93 -9.54
C ARG A 103 -15.14 -1.24 -8.33
N GLU A 104 -14.55 -1.41 -7.15
CA GLU A 104 -15.29 -1.61 -5.90
C GLU A 104 -16.16 -0.41 -5.54
N LEU A 105 -15.64 0.81 -5.69
CA LEU A 105 -16.42 2.03 -5.49
C LEU A 105 -17.55 2.16 -6.53
N GLU A 106 -17.26 1.98 -7.81
CA GLU A 106 -18.27 2.06 -8.89
C GLU A 106 -19.39 1.04 -8.68
N ARG A 107 -19.04 -0.20 -8.32
CA ARG A 107 -20.00 -1.26 -8.01
C ARG A 107 -20.88 -0.92 -6.81
N ALA A 108 -20.30 -0.36 -5.75
CA ALA A 108 -21.04 -0.01 -4.54
C ALA A 108 -21.95 1.21 -4.75
N LEU A 109 -21.48 2.21 -5.51
CA LEU A 109 -22.22 3.43 -5.80
C LEU A 109 -23.38 3.22 -6.79
N GLY A 110 -23.17 2.37 -7.80
CA GLY A 110 -24.12 2.18 -8.91
C GLY A 110 -24.22 3.40 -9.83
N ASP A 111 -25.18 3.37 -10.77
CA ASP A 111 -25.29 4.35 -11.86
C ASP A 111 -25.70 5.77 -11.42
N GLY A 112 -26.12 5.94 -10.16
CA GLY A 112 -26.59 7.23 -9.62
C GLY A 112 -25.47 8.21 -9.29
N TYR A 113 -24.20 7.79 -9.35
CA TYR A 113 -23.05 8.61 -8.99
C TYR A 113 -21.95 8.51 -10.04
N ARG A 114 -21.09 9.52 -10.08
CA ARG A 114 -19.86 9.53 -10.88
C ARG A 114 -18.64 9.67 -9.98
N LEU A 115 -17.56 8.99 -10.35
CA LEU A 115 -16.26 9.10 -9.72
C LEU A 115 -15.30 9.94 -10.57
N GLU A 116 -14.80 11.01 -9.99
CA GLU A 116 -13.77 11.87 -10.56
C GLU A 116 -12.48 11.71 -9.74
N GLY A 117 -11.39 11.26 -10.38
CA GLY A 117 -10.10 11.07 -9.71
C GLY A 117 -9.57 12.39 -9.16
N TYR A 118 -9.21 12.41 -7.87
CA TYR A 118 -8.78 13.60 -7.14
C TYR A 118 -7.28 13.59 -6.85
N SER A 119 -6.80 12.65 -6.04
CA SER A 119 -5.39 12.56 -5.63
C SER A 119 -4.86 11.11 -5.67
N THR A 120 -3.55 10.95 -5.56
CA THR A 120 -2.90 9.64 -5.40
C THR A 120 -1.78 9.73 -4.39
N HIS A 121 -1.77 8.81 -3.43
CA HIS A 121 -0.72 8.69 -2.42
C HIS A 121 0.04 7.38 -2.60
N LEU A 122 1.36 7.45 -2.70
CA LEU A 122 2.23 6.29 -2.74
C LEU A 122 2.96 6.16 -1.39
N SER A 123 2.67 5.08 -0.68
CA SER A 123 3.18 4.79 0.65
C SER A 123 4.29 3.74 0.56
N VAL A 124 5.56 4.13 0.65
CA VAL A 124 6.70 3.23 0.45
C VAL A 124 7.41 2.96 1.78
N ALA A 125 7.62 1.68 2.12
CA ALA A 125 8.23 1.28 3.38
C ALA A 125 9.59 1.97 3.62
N LEU A 126 9.80 2.44 4.84
CA LEU A 126 11.02 3.13 5.26
C LEU A 126 11.17 3.00 6.78
N PRO A 127 12.35 2.63 7.31
CA PRO A 127 12.55 2.59 8.75
C PRO A 127 12.18 3.91 9.43
N GLY A 128 11.40 3.83 10.52
CA GLY A 128 10.71 5.00 11.08
C GLY A 128 11.63 6.10 11.64
N GLU A 129 12.80 5.74 12.16
CA GLU A 129 13.73 6.68 12.81
C GLU A 129 14.34 7.69 11.83
N THR A 130 14.42 7.35 10.53
CA THR A 130 15.03 8.20 9.50
C THR A 130 13.99 8.86 8.59
N ALA A 131 12.70 8.57 8.77
CA ALA A 131 11.66 8.99 7.84
C ALA A 131 11.55 10.52 7.71
N ALA A 132 11.68 11.27 8.81
CA ALA A 132 11.55 12.73 8.80
C ALA A 132 12.70 13.44 8.05
N ASP A 133 13.93 12.98 8.25
CA ASP A 133 15.10 13.51 7.57
C ASP A 133 15.08 13.15 6.09
N ILE A 134 14.77 11.88 5.78
CA ILE A 134 14.62 11.42 4.40
C ILE A 134 13.49 12.16 3.70
N ALA A 135 12.36 12.46 4.36
CA ALA A 135 11.26 13.21 3.76
C ALA A 135 11.71 14.60 3.28
N ARG A 136 12.54 15.31 4.07
CA ARG A 136 13.06 16.62 3.68
C ARG A 136 14.00 16.49 2.49
N THR A 137 14.98 15.60 2.61
CA THR A 137 16.00 15.39 1.57
C THR A 137 15.35 14.91 0.27
N TYR A 138 14.39 13.99 0.35
CA TYR A 138 13.61 13.52 -0.80
C TYR A 138 12.92 14.67 -1.52
N ALA A 139 12.22 15.54 -0.78
CA ALA A 139 11.51 16.68 -1.37
C ALA A 139 12.45 17.61 -2.16
N LEU A 140 13.70 17.77 -1.71
CA LEU A 140 14.69 18.66 -2.33
C LEU A 140 15.58 17.99 -3.39
N THR A 141 15.51 16.66 -3.55
CA THR A 141 16.41 15.93 -4.48
C THR A 141 15.62 15.19 -5.55
N PHE A 142 14.56 14.49 -5.15
CA PHE A 142 13.70 13.70 -6.03
C PHE A 142 12.30 14.32 -6.23
N GLY A 143 11.88 15.21 -5.32
CA GLY A 143 10.51 15.74 -5.28
C GLY A 143 10.06 16.42 -6.57
N LEU A 144 10.90 17.26 -7.19
CA LEU A 144 10.54 17.92 -8.45
C LEU A 144 10.32 16.92 -9.60
N VAL A 145 11.13 15.86 -9.66
CA VAL A 145 11.02 14.81 -10.68
C VAL A 145 9.79 13.94 -10.42
N PHE A 146 9.53 13.57 -9.16
CA PHE A 146 8.30 12.89 -8.78
C PHE A 146 7.07 13.71 -9.14
N ALA A 147 7.07 15.01 -8.85
CA ALA A 147 5.96 15.90 -9.19
C ALA A 147 5.69 15.92 -10.70
N ARG A 148 6.71 15.90 -11.56
CA ARG A 148 6.49 15.76 -13.02
C ARG A 148 5.82 14.44 -13.41
N LEU A 149 6.03 13.37 -12.64
CA LEU A 149 5.37 12.10 -12.90
C LEU A 149 3.90 12.09 -12.51
N VAL A 150 3.46 12.87 -11.51
CA VAL A 150 2.09 12.77 -10.95
C VAL A 150 1.24 14.03 -11.09
N GLU A 151 1.84 15.21 -11.20
CA GLU A 151 1.13 16.50 -11.26
C GLU A 151 0.69 16.91 -12.66
N GLY A 152 -0.52 17.45 -12.78
CA GLY A 152 -1.03 18.11 -13.97
C GLY A 152 -0.91 19.63 -13.93
N PRO A 153 -1.34 20.32 -15.01
CA PRO A 153 -1.25 21.78 -15.11
C PRO A 153 -2.07 22.56 -14.07
N GLY A 154 -3.04 21.94 -13.42
CA GLY A 154 -3.90 22.55 -12.38
C GLY A 154 -3.37 22.36 -10.96
N SER A 155 -2.32 21.56 -10.79
CA SER A 155 -1.80 21.19 -9.49
C SER A 155 -1.26 22.39 -8.71
N LEU A 156 -1.23 22.29 -7.37
CA LEU A 156 -0.47 23.18 -6.51
C LEU A 156 0.87 22.57 -6.04
N GLY A 157 1.15 21.33 -6.40
CA GLY A 157 2.36 20.57 -6.11
C GLY A 157 2.14 19.36 -5.22
N ILE A 158 3.25 18.71 -4.85
CA ILE A 158 3.24 17.44 -4.11
C ILE A 158 3.40 17.64 -2.59
N TYR A 159 3.04 16.61 -1.83
CA TYR A 159 3.44 16.45 -0.44
C TYR A 159 4.38 15.25 -0.27
N VAL A 160 5.37 15.39 0.60
CA VAL A 160 6.27 14.34 1.04
C VAL A 160 6.13 14.23 2.56
N ARG A 161 5.46 13.19 3.03
CA ARG A 161 5.01 13.07 4.42
C ARG A 161 5.65 11.84 5.07
N PRO A 162 6.45 12.02 6.15
CA PRO A 162 6.96 10.87 6.89
C PRO A 162 5.82 10.24 7.70
N ARG A 163 5.76 8.93 7.66
CA ARG A 163 4.80 8.12 8.41
C ARG A 163 5.54 7.07 9.22
N PRO A 164 4.94 6.56 10.30
CA PRO A 164 5.50 5.41 11.00
C PRO A 164 5.72 4.24 10.03
N GLY A 165 6.98 3.86 9.83
CA GLY A 165 7.41 2.74 8.98
C GLY A 165 7.34 2.98 7.47
N ARG A 166 7.07 4.20 6.99
CA ARG A 166 7.00 4.50 5.54
C ARG A 166 7.17 5.99 5.22
N LEU A 167 7.48 6.29 3.96
CA LEU A 167 7.38 7.61 3.38
C LEU A 167 6.18 7.67 2.44
N GLU A 168 5.30 8.64 2.64
CA GLU A 168 4.10 8.86 1.83
C GLU A 168 4.34 10.02 0.86
N LEU A 169 4.16 9.76 -0.44
CA LEU A 169 4.29 10.72 -1.52
C LEU A 169 2.91 11.00 -2.08
N CYS A 170 2.38 12.20 -1.84
CA CYS A 170 1.05 12.60 -2.30
C CYS A 170 1.16 13.52 -3.51
N GLY A 171 0.33 13.29 -4.51
CA GLY A 171 0.17 14.18 -5.64
C GLY A 171 -1.22 14.13 -6.26
N GLU A 172 -1.40 14.76 -7.42
CA GLU A 172 -2.60 14.62 -8.22
C GLU A 172 -2.90 13.16 -8.61
N TYR A 173 -4.14 12.92 -9.02
CA TYR A 173 -4.59 11.62 -9.48
C TYR A 173 -3.72 11.04 -10.60
N ALA A 174 -3.18 9.84 -10.36
CA ALA A 174 -2.43 9.05 -11.33
C ALA A 174 -3.06 7.67 -11.51
N ASP A 175 -3.14 7.22 -12.77
CA ASP A 175 -3.68 5.91 -13.15
C ASP A 175 -2.82 5.24 -14.23
N GLY A 176 -3.18 3.99 -14.57
CA GLY A 176 -2.60 3.26 -15.70
C GLY A 176 -1.06 3.28 -15.75
N ALA A 177 -0.52 3.72 -16.88
CA ALA A 177 0.93 3.80 -17.10
C ALA A 177 1.61 4.84 -16.22
N ARG A 178 0.93 5.96 -15.94
CA ARG A 178 1.46 7.05 -15.11
C ARG A 178 1.70 6.57 -13.68
N LEU A 179 0.71 5.88 -13.11
CA LEU A 179 0.82 5.27 -11.78
C LEU A 179 1.95 4.24 -11.71
N ARG A 180 2.13 3.41 -12.73
CA ARG A 180 3.23 2.43 -12.79
C ARG A 180 4.60 3.10 -12.73
N LEU A 181 4.80 4.15 -13.53
CA LEU A 181 6.04 4.91 -13.55
C LEU A 181 6.29 5.65 -12.23
N ALA A 182 5.24 6.26 -11.64
CA ALA A 182 5.33 6.90 -10.34
C ALA A 182 5.69 5.89 -9.23
N ALA A 183 5.10 4.69 -9.24
CA ALA A 183 5.42 3.63 -8.28
C ALA A 183 6.87 3.14 -8.41
N LEU A 184 7.37 2.95 -9.64
CA LEU A 184 8.77 2.58 -9.89
C LEU A 184 9.75 3.64 -9.39
N PHE A 185 9.49 4.89 -9.76
CA PHE A 185 10.32 6.01 -9.32
C PHE A 185 10.30 6.14 -7.81
N ALA A 186 9.12 6.08 -7.18
CA ALA A 186 8.97 6.19 -5.72
C ALA A 186 9.80 5.14 -4.97
N VAL A 187 9.67 3.85 -5.34
CA VAL A 187 10.45 2.77 -4.72
C VAL A 187 11.94 2.95 -4.95
N GLY A 188 12.36 3.17 -6.20
CA GLY A 188 13.78 3.30 -6.56
C GLY A 188 14.45 4.49 -5.86
N SER A 189 13.82 5.66 -5.90
CA SER A 189 14.35 6.89 -5.27
C SER A 189 14.40 6.80 -3.74
N ILE A 190 13.45 6.11 -3.09
CA ILE A 190 13.51 5.89 -1.63
C ILE A 190 14.60 4.91 -1.26
N ARG A 191 14.83 3.86 -2.06
CA ARG A 191 15.99 2.97 -1.89
C ARG A 191 17.31 3.71 -2.08
N ALA A 192 17.39 4.63 -3.04
CA ALA A 192 18.55 5.50 -3.23
C ALA A 192 18.78 6.40 -2.01
N CYS A 193 17.74 7.07 -1.50
CA CYS A 193 17.84 7.86 -0.27
C CYS A 193 18.34 7.03 0.92
N ALA A 194 17.81 5.82 1.11
CA ALA A 194 18.25 4.94 2.19
C ALA A 194 19.70 4.45 2.04
N ALA A 195 20.23 4.43 0.81
CA ALA A 195 21.63 4.16 0.52
C ALA A 195 22.54 5.39 0.64
N GLY A 196 21.99 6.58 0.97
CA GLY A 196 22.74 7.83 1.02
C GLY A 196 23.03 8.43 -0.36
N GLU A 197 22.28 8.02 -1.39
CA GLU A 197 22.44 8.47 -2.77
C GLU A 197 21.32 9.44 -3.17
N TYR A 198 21.74 10.61 -3.64
CA TYR A 198 20.83 11.71 -3.91
C TYR A 198 21.14 12.37 -5.25
N SER A 199 20.09 12.76 -5.95
CA SER A 199 20.17 13.76 -7.01
C SER A 199 20.61 15.11 -6.41
N PRO A 200 21.22 16.03 -7.20
CA PRO A 200 21.55 17.37 -6.71
C PRO A 200 20.37 18.06 -6.00
N GLU A 201 20.66 18.65 -4.83
CA GLU A 201 19.65 19.36 -4.03
C GLU A 201 19.23 20.66 -4.74
N VAL A 202 17.94 20.81 -5.05
CA VAL A 202 17.40 22.02 -5.66
C VAL A 202 17.22 23.11 -4.61
N ALA A 203 17.47 24.36 -5.00
CA ALA A 203 17.22 25.54 -4.17
C ALA A 203 15.71 25.82 -4.09
N ALA A 204 15.00 25.06 -3.27
CA ALA A 204 13.56 25.18 -3.09
C ALA A 204 13.17 25.48 -1.64
N ARG A 205 12.17 26.36 -1.47
CA ARG A 205 11.53 26.63 -0.18
C ARG A 205 10.43 25.60 0.09
N LEU A 206 10.71 24.64 0.97
CA LEU A 206 9.68 23.70 1.42
C LEU A 206 8.67 24.40 2.31
N LEU A 207 7.38 24.28 1.97
CA LEU A 207 6.29 24.72 2.82
C LEU A 207 5.90 23.60 3.79
N PRO A 208 5.41 23.90 5.00
CA PRO A 208 4.87 22.87 5.88
C PRO A 208 3.61 22.24 5.29
N GLY A 209 3.43 20.94 5.50
CA GLY A 209 2.13 20.28 5.28
C GLY A 209 1.04 20.93 6.15
N GLN A 210 -0.16 21.15 5.57
CA GLN A 210 -1.25 21.85 6.26
C GLN A 210 -2.05 20.94 7.19
N GLU A 211 -2.40 19.74 6.72
CA GLU A 211 -3.25 18.80 7.47
C GLU A 211 -2.44 17.84 8.33
N ARG A 212 -1.30 17.38 7.79
CA ARG A 212 -0.44 16.36 8.39
C ARG A 212 1.02 16.79 8.23
N PHE A 213 1.86 16.37 9.17
CA PHE A 213 3.29 16.70 9.15
C PHE A 213 3.97 16.16 7.89
N GLY A 214 4.83 16.99 7.31
CA GLY A 214 5.53 16.72 6.07
C GLY A 214 5.90 18.02 5.37
N TYR A 215 6.41 17.86 4.15
CA TYR A 215 6.90 18.95 3.33
C TYR A 215 6.04 19.04 2.07
N ARG A 216 5.60 20.25 1.76
CA ARG A 216 4.91 20.58 0.52
C ARG A 216 5.89 21.25 -0.43
N LEU A 217 6.05 20.67 -1.61
CA LEU A 217 6.80 21.25 -2.70
C LEU A 217 5.83 21.98 -3.63
N HIS A 218 5.52 23.22 -3.30
CA HIS A 218 4.54 24.01 -4.04
C HIS A 218 5.10 24.49 -5.38
N ARG A 219 4.33 24.35 -6.47
CA ARG A 219 4.82 24.58 -7.84
C ARG A 219 5.47 25.94 -8.09
N THR A 220 4.87 27.01 -7.55
CA THR A 220 5.34 28.41 -7.68
C THR A 220 6.09 28.86 -6.44
N GLU A 221 5.49 28.74 -5.26
CA GLU A 221 6.05 29.24 -4.01
C GLU A 221 7.35 28.58 -3.55
N ALA A 222 7.64 27.35 -3.99
CA ALA A 222 8.88 26.67 -3.63
C ALA A 222 10.07 27.19 -4.43
N PHE A 223 9.87 27.55 -5.70
CA PHE A 223 10.94 27.91 -6.63
C PHE A 223 10.99 29.39 -7.00
N GLY A 224 9.92 30.14 -6.69
CA GLY A 224 9.75 31.53 -7.16
C GLY A 224 9.24 31.65 -8.60
N PHE A 225 9.07 30.53 -9.30
CA PHE A 225 8.49 30.43 -10.65
C PHE A 225 7.67 29.14 -10.77
N ASP A 226 6.86 29.03 -11.82
CA ASP A 226 6.08 27.82 -12.07
C ASP A 226 6.95 26.66 -12.59
N SER A 227 7.39 25.80 -11.68
CA SER A 227 8.21 24.62 -11.97
C SER A 227 7.56 23.56 -12.87
N TYR A 228 6.23 23.60 -13.06
CA TYR A 228 5.52 22.68 -13.95
C TYR A 228 5.30 23.23 -15.35
N ALA A 229 5.32 24.56 -15.51
CA ALA A 229 5.39 25.21 -16.82
C ALA A 229 6.81 25.16 -17.42
N ALA A 230 7.82 24.95 -16.57
CA ALA A 230 9.21 24.80 -17.01
C ALA A 230 9.38 23.61 -17.97
N GLY A 231 9.96 23.89 -19.13
CA GLY A 231 10.40 22.94 -20.13
C GLY A 231 11.69 22.22 -19.73
N ALA A 232 12.05 21.21 -20.51
CA ALA A 232 13.20 20.34 -20.24
C ALA A 232 14.55 21.09 -20.23
N ALA A 233 14.65 22.20 -20.98
CA ALA A 233 15.86 23.02 -21.08
C ALA A 233 15.98 24.09 -19.99
N ASP A 234 14.91 24.36 -19.24
CA ASP A 234 14.93 25.39 -18.20
C ASP A 234 15.86 25.00 -17.07
N THR A 235 16.54 26.00 -16.52
CA THR A 235 17.53 25.84 -15.46
C THR A 235 16.85 25.95 -14.10
N ILE A 236 17.14 25.01 -13.21
CA ILE A 236 16.75 25.01 -11.80
C ILE A 236 17.98 25.34 -10.97
N ASP A 237 17.85 26.29 -10.06
CA ASP A 237 18.93 26.65 -9.13
C ASP A 237 19.19 25.50 -8.13
N LEU A 238 20.46 25.29 -7.81
CA LEU A 238 20.90 24.29 -6.84
C LEU A 238 21.19 24.92 -5.49
N ALA A 239 20.95 24.19 -4.39
CA ALA A 239 21.22 24.66 -3.04
C ALA A 239 22.72 24.96 -2.80
N ALA A 240 23.60 24.23 -3.48
CA ALA A 240 25.06 24.46 -3.46
C ALA A 240 25.52 25.62 -4.37
N GLY A 241 24.59 26.33 -5.01
CA GLY A 241 24.86 27.34 -6.02
C GLY A 241 24.96 26.79 -7.44
N GLY A 242 24.84 27.68 -8.41
CA GLY A 242 24.74 27.32 -9.83
C GLY A 242 23.36 26.78 -10.20
N GLY A 243 23.24 26.29 -11.44
CA GLY A 243 21.99 25.77 -11.96
C GLY A 243 22.18 24.49 -12.79
N VAL A 244 21.12 23.69 -12.87
CA VAL A 244 21.05 22.47 -13.68
C VAL A 244 19.82 22.50 -14.56
N SER A 245 19.93 22.04 -15.81
CA SER A 245 18.73 21.89 -16.63
C SER A 245 17.81 20.83 -16.04
N LEU A 246 16.50 21.04 -16.14
CA LEU A 246 15.51 20.10 -15.63
C LEU A 246 15.66 18.71 -16.24
N ALA A 247 16.02 18.62 -17.53
CA ALA A 247 16.32 17.36 -18.19
C ALA A 247 17.53 16.64 -17.58
N LYS A 248 18.59 17.37 -17.20
CA LYS A 248 19.77 16.78 -16.57
C LYS A 248 19.44 16.32 -15.15
N LEU A 249 18.70 17.13 -14.38
CA LEU A 249 18.21 16.75 -13.05
C LEU A 249 17.35 15.48 -13.10
N ALA A 250 16.38 15.44 -14.01
CA ALA A 250 15.49 14.29 -14.19
C ALA A 250 16.27 13.03 -14.57
N ARG A 251 17.21 13.11 -15.52
CA ARG A 251 18.06 11.97 -15.88
C ARG A 251 18.82 11.42 -14.67
N THR A 252 19.52 12.28 -13.93
CA THR A 252 20.29 11.87 -12.74
C THR A 252 19.39 11.22 -11.70
N ALA A 253 18.23 11.81 -11.40
CA ALA A 253 17.28 11.24 -10.44
C ALA A 253 16.73 9.88 -10.88
N VAL A 254 16.43 9.72 -12.18
CA VAL A 254 15.94 8.46 -12.74
C VAL A 254 17.02 7.39 -12.73
N ASP A 255 18.25 7.72 -13.12
CA ASP A 255 19.37 6.78 -13.12
C ASP A 255 19.59 6.22 -11.70
N LEU A 256 19.66 7.11 -10.69
CA LEU A 256 19.75 6.72 -9.28
C LEU A 256 18.57 5.83 -8.83
N ALA A 257 17.34 6.18 -9.22
CA ALA A 257 16.18 5.37 -8.86
C ALA A 257 16.24 3.98 -9.53
N CYS A 258 16.57 3.92 -10.82
CA CYS A 258 16.64 2.70 -11.62
C CYS A 258 17.77 1.76 -11.15
N ASP A 259 18.91 2.30 -10.75
CA ASP A 259 20.04 1.53 -10.21
C ASP A 259 19.68 0.78 -8.91
N ARG A 260 18.63 1.22 -8.22
CA ARG A 260 18.10 0.61 -7.00
C ARG A 260 16.87 -0.28 -7.20
N LEU A 261 16.40 -0.41 -8.43
CA LEU A 261 15.40 -1.41 -8.80
C LEU A 261 16.05 -2.77 -9.10
N GLU A 262 15.25 -3.83 -9.01
CA GLU A 262 15.65 -5.15 -9.48
C GLU A 262 15.93 -5.11 -10.99
N ALA A 263 16.89 -5.92 -11.47
CA ALA A 263 17.35 -5.92 -12.85
C ALA A 263 16.20 -5.99 -13.87
N LYS A 264 15.22 -6.87 -13.61
CA LYS A 264 14.05 -7.03 -14.50
C LYS A 264 13.21 -5.76 -14.62
N GLU A 265 12.97 -5.02 -13.54
CA GLU A 265 12.23 -3.75 -13.59
C GLU A 265 13.06 -2.66 -14.27
N ARG A 266 14.36 -2.61 -13.96
CA ARG A 266 15.30 -1.66 -14.56
C ARG A 266 15.33 -1.79 -16.08
N ASP A 267 15.55 -3.00 -16.59
CA ASP A 267 15.72 -3.27 -18.02
C ASP A 267 14.43 -2.98 -18.80
N GLN A 268 13.27 -3.34 -18.23
CA GLN A 268 11.99 -3.17 -18.92
C GLN A 268 11.48 -1.72 -18.92
N ARG A 269 11.81 -0.93 -17.88
CA ARG A 269 11.06 0.31 -17.60
C ARG A 269 11.91 1.54 -17.34
N GLY A 270 13.23 1.41 -17.22
CA GLY A 270 14.12 2.57 -17.12
C GLY A 270 13.98 3.49 -18.34
N ALA A 271 13.93 2.92 -19.55
CA ALA A 271 13.73 3.69 -20.77
C ALA A 271 12.36 4.38 -20.83
N LEU A 272 11.28 3.73 -20.34
CA LEU A 272 9.95 4.33 -20.29
C LEU A 272 9.88 5.48 -19.29
N LEU A 273 10.54 5.34 -18.13
CA LEU A 273 10.62 6.37 -17.12
C LEU A 273 11.42 7.58 -17.62
N GLN A 274 12.56 7.35 -18.28
CA GLN A 274 13.34 8.40 -18.92
C GLN A 274 12.53 9.10 -20.03
N ALA A 275 11.84 8.34 -20.89
CA ALA A 275 11.02 8.90 -21.97
C ALA A 275 9.86 9.76 -21.44
N ALA A 276 9.19 9.31 -20.37
CA ALA A 276 8.10 10.05 -19.74
C ALA A 276 8.55 11.40 -19.16
N LEU A 277 9.81 11.52 -18.75
CA LEU A 277 10.38 12.74 -18.18
C LEU A 277 11.07 13.64 -19.21
N ALA A 278 11.50 13.08 -20.34
CA ALA A 278 12.10 13.83 -21.45
C ALA A 278 11.05 14.61 -22.28
N GLY A 279 9.81 14.10 -22.34
CA GLY A 279 8.72 14.76 -23.06
C GLY A 279 8.14 15.98 -22.31
N PRO A 280 7.40 16.85 -23.02
CA PRO A 280 6.49 17.76 -22.34
C PRO A 280 5.54 16.94 -21.47
N LEU A 281 5.18 17.46 -20.29
CA LEU A 281 4.14 16.86 -19.46
C LEU A 281 2.91 16.70 -20.34
N ALA A 282 2.57 15.46 -20.68
CA ALA A 282 1.42 15.21 -21.53
C ALA A 282 0.23 15.88 -20.83
N PRO A 283 -0.50 16.79 -21.49
CA PRO A 283 -1.65 17.42 -20.87
C PRO A 283 -2.55 16.31 -20.36
N ARG A 284 -3.05 16.47 -19.13
CA ARG A 284 -3.97 15.53 -18.50
C ARG A 284 -5.02 15.16 -19.54
N ARG A 285 -4.93 13.95 -20.12
CA ARG A 285 -6.09 13.39 -20.79
C ARG A 285 -7.09 13.26 -19.67
N GLN A 286 -8.26 13.89 -19.82
CA GLN A 286 -9.43 13.47 -19.04
C GLN A 286 -9.41 11.95 -19.07
N ALA A 287 -9.39 11.34 -17.89
CA ALA A 287 -9.24 9.90 -17.76
C ALA A 287 -10.26 9.29 -18.71
N GLY A 288 -9.75 8.74 -19.83
CA GLY A 288 -10.58 7.88 -20.66
C GLY A 288 -11.04 6.71 -19.79
N PRO A 289 -12.02 5.92 -20.25
CA PRO A 289 -12.34 4.68 -19.56
C PRO A 289 -11.04 3.93 -19.24
N GLU A 290 -10.75 3.77 -17.95
CA GLU A 290 -9.51 3.15 -17.47
C GLU A 290 -9.43 1.79 -18.17
N ARG A 291 -8.34 1.52 -18.90
CA ARG A 291 -8.19 0.20 -19.51
C ARG A 291 -8.34 -0.81 -18.39
N PRO A 292 -9.17 -1.86 -18.55
CA PRO A 292 -9.40 -2.82 -17.49
C PRO A 292 -8.04 -3.34 -17.03
N GLY A 293 -7.63 -2.89 -15.85
CA GLY A 293 -6.42 -3.38 -15.21
C GLY A 293 -6.62 -4.87 -14.95
N GLY A 294 -5.53 -5.63 -14.98
CA GLY A 294 -5.57 -7.00 -14.47
C GLY A 294 -6.21 -7.04 -13.08
N ASN A 295 -6.87 -8.14 -12.75
CA ASN A 295 -7.28 -8.34 -11.37
C ASN A 295 -6.02 -8.50 -10.51
N PRO A 296 -5.88 -7.75 -9.41
CA PRO A 296 -4.79 -7.98 -8.50
C PRO A 296 -4.87 -9.41 -7.95
N GLY A 297 -3.74 -9.95 -7.52
CA GLY A 297 -3.70 -11.22 -6.81
C GLY A 297 -4.52 -11.18 -5.52
N ARG A 298 -4.80 -12.36 -4.94
CA ARG A 298 -5.42 -12.44 -3.63
C ARG A 298 -4.46 -11.90 -2.57
N SER A 299 -4.93 -10.99 -1.72
CA SER A 299 -4.16 -10.47 -0.59
C SER A 299 -4.46 -11.22 0.70
N VAL A 300 -3.44 -11.51 1.50
CA VAL A 300 -3.59 -12.02 2.87
C VAL A 300 -4.36 -11.06 3.79
N PHE A 301 -4.40 -9.77 3.44
CA PHE A 301 -5.19 -8.78 4.18
C PHE A 301 -6.70 -8.93 3.95
N GLY A 302 -7.10 -9.52 2.82
CA GLY A 302 -8.50 -9.85 2.53
C GLY A 302 -9.03 -10.99 3.40
N ASP A 303 -8.13 -11.87 3.82
CA ASP A 303 -8.43 -13.03 4.67
C ASP A 303 -8.65 -12.66 6.14
N VAL A 304 -8.26 -11.44 6.55
CA VAL A 304 -8.38 -10.97 7.94
C VAL A 304 -9.84 -10.85 8.37
N VAL A 305 -10.76 -10.62 7.44
CA VAL A 305 -12.19 -10.44 7.77
C VAL A 305 -12.87 -11.73 8.22
N ASP A 306 -12.23 -12.88 8.02
CA ASP A 306 -12.79 -14.18 8.37
C ASP A 306 -12.71 -14.46 9.86
N CYS A 307 -13.77 -15.07 10.39
CA CYS A 307 -13.76 -15.68 11.69
C CYS A 307 -13.38 -17.16 11.57
N VAL A 308 -12.40 -17.61 12.36
CA VAL A 308 -12.01 -19.02 12.41
C VAL A 308 -12.62 -19.68 13.64
N GLN A 309 -13.42 -20.72 13.43
CA GLN A 309 -13.95 -21.57 14.48
C GLN A 309 -13.10 -22.84 14.60
N ARG A 310 -12.63 -23.15 15.81
CA ARG A 310 -11.86 -24.36 16.14
C ARG A 310 -12.58 -25.15 17.25
N PRO A 311 -12.22 -26.42 17.50
CA PRO A 311 -12.61 -27.09 18.74
C PRO A 311 -12.15 -26.29 19.96
N GLY A 312 -13.04 -25.99 20.89
CA GLY A 312 -12.73 -25.29 22.14
C GLY A 312 -12.68 -23.76 22.07
N PHE A 313 -12.27 -23.16 20.95
CA PHE A 313 -12.13 -21.71 20.84
C PHE A 313 -12.54 -21.14 19.48
N ARG A 314 -12.79 -19.82 19.47
CA ARG A 314 -13.11 -19.02 18.28
C ARG A 314 -12.09 -17.88 18.16
N VAL A 315 -11.59 -17.63 16.96
CA VAL A 315 -10.71 -16.48 16.66
C VAL A 315 -11.41 -15.55 15.66
N ARG A 316 -11.55 -14.28 16.01
CA ARG A 316 -12.16 -13.24 15.17
C ARG A 316 -11.24 -12.02 15.04
N PRO A 317 -11.27 -11.27 13.93
CA PRO A 317 -10.56 -10.01 13.85
C PRO A 317 -11.11 -9.01 14.88
N GLU A 318 -10.22 -8.22 15.47
CA GLU A 318 -10.59 -7.11 16.34
C GLU A 318 -10.27 -5.77 15.67
N PHE A 319 -9.06 -5.60 15.15
CA PHE A 319 -8.69 -4.47 14.29
C PHE A 319 -7.45 -4.78 13.46
N ALA A 320 -7.21 -4.03 12.39
CA ALA A 320 -6.14 -4.25 11.42
C ALA A 320 -5.60 -2.92 10.87
N THR A 321 -4.29 -2.73 11.01
CA THR A 321 -3.54 -1.57 10.51
C THR A 321 -2.60 -2.00 9.38
N TRP A 322 -1.83 -1.06 8.81
CA TRP A 322 -0.77 -1.35 7.85
C TRP A 322 0.31 -2.28 8.41
N GLY A 323 0.71 -2.08 9.67
CA GLY A 323 1.86 -2.77 10.27
C GLY A 323 1.51 -4.04 11.04
N HIS A 324 0.27 -4.15 11.54
CA HIS A 324 -0.13 -5.28 12.38
C HIS A 324 -1.65 -5.47 12.40
N THR A 325 -2.07 -6.69 12.74
CA THR A 325 -3.47 -7.08 12.95
C THR A 325 -3.64 -7.67 14.35
N VAL A 326 -4.74 -7.33 15.00
CA VAL A 326 -5.11 -7.92 16.29
C VAL A 326 -6.37 -8.76 16.11
N PHE A 327 -6.29 -10.00 16.57
CA PHE A 327 -7.41 -10.93 16.66
C PHE A 327 -7.83 -11.11 18.10
N ARG A 328 -9.08 -11.49 18.33
CA ARG A 328 -9.57 -11.96 19.61
C ARG A 328 -9.80 -13.46 19.58
N ALA A 329 -9.13 -14.18 20.46
CA ALA A 329 -9.44 -15.58 20.76
C ALA A 329 -10.41 -15.65 21.95
N GLU A 330 -11.46 -16.45 21.82
CA GLU A 330 -12.50 -16.66 22.82
C GLU A 330 -12.60 -18.16 23.15
N TRP A 331 -12.41 -18.53 24.42
CA TRP A 331 -12.55 -19.90 24.92
C TRP A 331 -13.42 -19.90 26.18
N GLY A 332 -14.68 -20.35 26.05
CA GLY A 332 -15.65 -20.33 27.14
C GLY A 332 -15.89 -18.90 27.64
N ARG A 333 -15.51 -18.60 28.89
CA ARG A 333 -15.60 -17.25 29.48
C ARG A 333 -14.30 -16.45 29.38
N GLN A 334 -13.23 -17.04 28.85
CA GLN A 334 -11.93 -16.40 28.71
C GLN A 334 -11.79 -15.80 27.32
N SER A 335 -11.08 -14.67 27.23
CA SER A 335 -10.68 -14.08 25.96
C SER A 335 -9.25 -13.58 26.02
N ALA A 336 -8.54 -13.61 24.90
CA ALA A 336 -7.21 -13.01 24.74
C ALA A 336 -7.12 -12.27 23.41
N ALA A 337 -6.27 -11.24 23.36
CA ALA A 337 -5.89 -10.57 22.13
C ALA A 337 -4.62 -11.22 21.55
N ILE A 338 -4.61 -11.51 20.27
CA ILE A 338 -3.47 -12.04 19.51
C ILE A 338 -2.99 -10.92 18.58
N CYS A 339 -1.81 -10.35 18.85
CA CYS A 339 -1.20 -9.35 17.98
C CYS A 339 -0.26 -10.04 16.99
N VAL A 340 -0.47 -9.80 15.70
CA VAL A 340 0.26 -10.40 14.59
C VAL A 340 0.83 -9.30 13.71
N GLU A 341 2.11 -9.39 13.37
CA GLU A 341 2.76 -8.45 12.47
C GLU A 341 2.29 -8.68 11.02
N GLY A 342 2.20 -7.61 10.22
CA GLY A 342 1.77 -7.70 8.83
C GLY A 342 2.60 -8.67 7.99
N ALA A 343 3.92 -8.73 8.24
CA ALA A 343 4.84 -9.62 7.51
C ALA A 343 4.61 -11.11 7.79
N THR A 344 4.12 -11.47 8.97
CA THR A 344 3.87 -12.87 9.38
C THR A 344 2.39 -13.27 9.31
N LEU A 345 1.51 -12.32 8.94
CA LEU A 345 0.07 -12.50 8.89
C LEU A 345 -0.38 -13.69 8.04
N GLY A 346 0.21 -13.87 6.85
CA GLY A 346 -0.14 -14.97 5.95
C GLY A 346 0.14 -16.35 6.57
N THR A 347 1.33 -16.51 7.17
CA THR A 347 1.72 -17.75 7.88
C THR A 347 0.81 -17.99 9.07
N PHE A 348 0.56 -16.97 9.90
CA PHE A 348 -0.35 -17.08 11.05
C PHE A 348 -1.75 -17.56 10.63
N LEU A 349 -2.34 -16.96 9.59
CA LEU A 349 -3.67 -17.33 9.12
C LEU A 349 -3.69 -18.76 8.54
N ALA A 350 -2.64 -19.17 7.83
CA ALA A 350 -2.52 -20.53 7.33
C ALA A 350 -2.44 -21.56 8.48
N GLU A 351 -1.56 -21.34 9.45
CA GLU A 351 -1.40 -22.22 10.62
C GLU A 351 -2.65 -22.26 11.52
N LEU A 352 -3.34 -21.13 11.66
CA LEU A 352 -4.61 -21.05 12.38
C LEU A 352 -5.69 -21.90 11.69
N ARG A 353 -5.76 -21.87 10.36
CA ARG A 353 -6.75 -22.65 9.58
C ARG A 353 -6.45 -24.13 9.57
N THR A 354 -5.18 -24.53 9.51
CA THR A 354 -4.78 -25.95 9.54
C THR A 354 -4.84 -26.54 10.95
N GLY A 355 -4.90 -25.71 11.99
CA GLY A 355 -4.91 -26.14 13.38
C GLY A 355 -3.52 -26.32 14.00
N ALA A 356 -2.47 -25.95 13.28
CA ALA A 356 -1.10 -26.00 13.81
C ALA A 356 -0.93 -25.12 15.06
N LEU A 357 -1.79 -24.10 15.23
CA LEU A 357 -1.79 -23.22 16.40
C LEU A 357 -2.67 -23.68 17.56
N ASP A 358 -3.49 -24.73 17.43
CA ASP A 358 -4.52 -25.10 18.43
C ASP A 358 -3.90 -25.29 19.81
N SER A 359 -2.93 -26.21 19.95
CA SER A 359 -2.25 -26.48 21.23
C SER A 359 -1.50 -25.26 21.81
N THR A 360 -1.05 -24.35 20.94
CA THR A 360 -0.34 -23.13 21.34
C THR A 360 -1.31 -22.11 21.92
N ILE A 361 -2.42 -21.85 21.22
CA ILE A 361 -3.49 -20.96 21.67
C ILE A 361 -4.08 -21.51 22.97
N GLU A 362 -4.36 -22.81 23.02
CA GLU A 362 -4.94 -23.44 24.19
C GLU A 362 -4.04 -23.26 25.43
N ARG A 363 -2.75 -23.58 25.31
CA ARG A 363 -1.78 -23.41 26.40
C ARG A 363 -1.69 -21.95 26.86
N ALA A 364 -1.68 -21.01 25.91
CA ALA A 364 -1.59 -19.59 26.21
C ALA A 364 -2.84 -19.02 26.89
N MET A 365 -4.01 -19.60 26.64
CA MET A 365 -5.27 -19.25 27.31
C MET A 365 -5.36 -19.80 28.75
N GLY A 366 -4.46 -20.70 29.13
CA GLY A 366 -4.39 -21.24 30.49
C GLY A 366 -4.10 -20.16 31.55
N PRO A 367 -4.52 -20.39 32.82
CA PRO A 367 -4.31 -19.43 33.91
C PRO A 367 -2.86 -18.94 34.02
N GLY A 368 -2.67 -17.62 34.07
CA GLY A 368 -1.35 -16.99 34.26
C GLY A 368 -0.42 -16.94 33.04
N SER A 369 -0.86 -17.40 31.86
CA SER A 369 -0.02 -17.47 30.66
C SER A 369 -0.07 -16.23 29.75
N LEU A 370 -1.07 -15.35 29.94
CA LEU A 370 -1.26 -14.17 29.12
C LEU A 370 -0.39 -13.01 29.59
N ALA A 371 0.19 -12.28 28.63
CA ALA A 371 0.81 -10.99 28.93
C ALA A 371 -0.26 -9.98 29.43
N PRO A 372 0.15 -8.88 30.10
CA PRO A 372 -0.75 -7.77 30.41
C PRO A 372 -1.48 -7.23 29.18
N ALA A 373 -2.45 -6.33 29.37
CA ALA A 373 -3.19 -5.74 28.26
C ALA A 373 -2.28 -5.08 27.20
N LEU A 374 -2.64 -5.27 25.94
CA LEU A 374 -2.05 -4.56 24.80
C LEU A 374 -2.59 -3.11 24.81
N GLY A 375 -1.74 -2.14 25.13
CA GLY A 375 -2.18 -0.76 25.33
C GLY A 375 -1.14 0.35 25.14
N VAL A 376 0.11 0.04 24.75
CA VAL A 376 1.16 1.06 24.59
C VAL A 376 1.59 1.17 23.11
N PRO A 377 1.74 2.39 22.57
CA PRO A 377 2.33 2.61 21.25
C PRO A 377 3.67 1.87 21.14
N GLY A 378 3.79 0.98 20.16
CA GLY A 378 5.00 0.17 19.95
C GLY A 378 4.98 -1.23 20.56
N GLN A 379 4.04 -1.59 21.44
CA GLN A 379 3.83 -3.01 21.78
C GLN A 379 3.48 -3.90 20.59
N PRO A 380 2.74 -3.43 19.56
CA PRO A 380 2.41 -4.27 18.40
C PRO A 380 3.61 -4.78 17.59
N VAL A 381 4.81 -4.22 17.79
CA VAL A 381 6.06 -4.75 17.19
C VAL A 381 6.52 -6.06 17.84
N ARG A 382 5.84 -6.53 18.89
CA ARG A 382 6.11 -7.80 19.56
C ARG A 382 4.91 -8.73 19.33
N PRO A 383 4.93 -9.56 18.28
CA PRO A 383 3.86 -10.53 18.07
C PRO A 383 3.65 -11.41 19.31
N GLY A 384 2.40 -11.64 19.72
CA GLY A 384 2.12 -12.35 20.97
C GLY A 384 0.65 -12.39 21.37
N MET A 385 0.40 -13.00 22.54
CA MET A 385 -0.93 -13.10 23.16
C MET A 385 -1.00 -12.29 24.45
N TYR A 386 -2.10 -11.55 24.61
CA TYR A 386 -2.32 -10.55 25.65
C TYR A 386 -3.68 -10.78 26.32
N GLY A 387 -3.83 -10.41 27.58
CA GLY A 387 -5.09 -10.56 28.32
C GLY A 387 -6.27 -9.80 27.72
N SER A 388 -6.00 -8.63 27.13
CA SER A 388 -7.00 -7.76 26.51
C SER A 388 -6.35 -6.71 25.63
N VAL A 389 -7.17 -5.93 24.92
CA VAL A 389 -6.80 -4.65 24.30
C VAL A 389 -7.33 -3.53 25.19
N ALA A 390 -6.48 -2.56 25.55
CA ALA A 390 -6.88 -1.44 26.40
C ALA A 390 -7.62 -0.35 25.59
N ASP A 391 -6.91 0.32 24.69
CA ASP A 391 -7.46 1.29 23.72
C ASP A 391 -6.87 0.97 22.34
N PRO A 392 -7.67 0.45 21.39
CA PRO A 392 -7.20 0.19 20.02
C PRO A 392 -6.56 1.41 19.35
N LEU A 393 -7.05 2.62 19.63
CA LEU A 393 -6.52 3.85 19.05
C LEU A 393 -5.11 4.17 19.58
N ALA A 394 -4.80 3.79 20.82
CA ALA A 394 -3.48 3.96 21.42
C ALA A 394 -2.44 2.99 20.83
N LEU A 395 -2.86 1.98 20.06
CA LEU A 395 -1.97 1.02 19.41
C LEU A 395 -1.59 1.44 17.98
N VAL A 396 -2.31 2.39 17.40
CA VAL A 396 -1.95 2.98 16.12
C VAL A 396 -0.76 3.92 16.36
N PRO A 397 0.38 3.71 15.64
CA PRO A 397 1.57 4.54 15.82
C PRO A 397 1.26 6.04 15.77
N GLU A 398 1.82 6.81 16.69
CA GLU A 398 1.62 8.26 16.71
C GLU A 398 2.22 8.91 15.47
N GLU A 399 1.50 9.87 14.90
CA GLU A 399 2.04 10.73 13.85
C GLU A 399 2.86 11.85 14.46
N ILE A 400 3.94 12.25 13.78
CA ILE A 400 4.72 13.41 14.17
C ILE A 400 3.79 14.63 14.14
N PRO A 401 3.65 15.38 15.25
CA PRO A 401 2.78 16.55 15.29
C PRO A 401 3.32 17.64 14.35
N THR A 402 2.42 18.33 13.64
CA THR A 402 2.76 19.53 12.87
C THR A 402 3.23 20.63 13.83
N LYS A 403 4.53 20.94 13.85
CA LYS A 403 5.10 22.03 14.67
C LYS A 403 4.49 23.42 14.36
N ALA A 404 3.76 23.57 13.25
CA ALA A 404 3.09 24.80 12.85
C ALA A 404 1.84 25.10 13.69
N GLY A 405 2.04 25.64 14.91
CA GLY A 405 1.17 26.67 15.49
C GLY A 405 -0.21 26.26 16.04
N ARG A 406 -0.74 25.06 15.82
CA ARG A 406 -1.90 24.56 16.58
C ARG A 406 -1.50 23.34 17.38
N ALA A 407 -1.21 23.57 18.66
CA ALA A 407 -1.14 22.53 19.68
C ALA A 407 -2.54 21.91 19.95
N GLY A 408 -3.20 21.40 18.90
CA GLY A 408 -4.28 20.45 19.06
C GLY A 408 -3.65 19.15 19.53
N LYS A 409 -3.88 18.78 20.80
CA LYS A 409 -3.44 17.53 21.43
C LYS A 409 -3.52 16.37 20.42
N GLY A 410 -2.44 15.61 20.25
CA GLY A 410 -2.15 14.65 19.16
C GLY A 410 -3.18 13.54 18.84
N ARG A 411 -4.36 13.56 19.45
CA ARG A 411 -5.54 12.76 19.07
C ARG A 411 -6.40 13.46 18.00
N ALA A 412 -6.35 14.79 17.91
CA ALA A 412 -7.28 15.60 17.11
C ALA A 412 -7.16 15.42 15.59
N GLY A 413 -5.96 15.13 15.07
CA GLY A 413 -5.74 14.95 13.62
C GLY A 413 -6.53 13.77 13.04
N ARG A 414 -6.67 12.66 13.79
CA ARG A 414 -7.54 11.53 13.40
C ARG A 414 -9.01 11.77 13.72
N ILE A 415 -9.31 12.53 14.77
CA ILE A 415 -10.69 12.94 15.10
C ILE A 415 -11.26 13.89 14.02
N GLY A 416 -10.41 14.51 13.19
CA GLY A 416 -10.84 15.27 12.01
C GLY A 416 -11.72 14.45 11.04
N LYS A 417 -11.49 13.12 10.94
CA LYS A 417 -12.35 12.20 10.17
C LYS A 417 -13.66 11.86 10.89
N THR A 418 -13.77 12.12 12.19
CA THR A 418 -14.87 11.65 13.04
C THR A 418 -15.76 12.77 13.59
N LEU A 419 -15.44 14.05 13.36
CA LEU A 419 -16.37 15.11 13.75
C LEU A 419 -17.62 15.02 12.86
N PRO A 420 -18.82 14.83 13.45
CA PRO A 420 -20.04 15.08 12.71
C PRO A 420 -20.00 16.56 12.35
N TRP A 421 -19.81 16.85 11.06
CA TRP A 421 -20.08 18.18 10.55
C TRP A 421 -21.52 18.50 10.96
N ALA A 422 -21.68 19.49 11.85
CA ALA A 422 -22.99 19.87 12.35
C ALA A 422 -23.90 20.10 11.15
N ALA A 423 -24.93 19.26 11.04
CA ALA A 423 -25.90 19.22 9.96
C ALA A 423 -26.57 20.60 9.82
N THR A 424 -25.94 21.48 9.07
CA THR A 424 -26.53 22.68 8.53
C THR A 424 -26.70 22.36 7.06
N THR A 425 -27.94 22.19 6.65
CA THR A 425 -28.40 21.77 5.31
C THR A 425 -28.35 20.26 5.03
N THR A 426 -29.28 19.51 5.61
CA THR A 426 -29.79 18.28 5.01
C THR A 426 -30.58 18.64 3.75
N ASP A 427 -29.95 18.58 2.58
CA ASP A 427 -30.70 18.25 1.37
C ASP A 427 -31.02 16.76 1.47
N ALA A 428 -32.30 16.44 1.65
CA ALA A 428 -32.77 15.07 1.69
C ALA A 428 -32.44 14.42 0.33
N ILE A 429 -31.57 13.41 0.35
CA ILE A 429 -31.39 12.51 -0.79
C ILE A 429 -32.78 11.90 -1.05
N PRO A 430 -33.39 12.10 -2.24
CA PRO A 430 -34.66 11.50 -2.53
C PRO A 430 -34.52 9.97 -2.42
N PRO A 431 -35.49 9.27 -1.79
CA PRO A 431 -35.47 7.81 -1.75
C PRO A 431 -35.34 7.30 -3.18
N GLY A 432 -34.35 6.44 -3.42
CA GLY A 432 -34.21 5.77 -4.71
C GLY A 432 -35.51 5.07 -5.11
N PRO A 433 -35.78 4.90 -6.41
CA PRO A 433 -36.98 4.23 -6.87
C PRO A 433 -37.08 2.86 -6.20
N ALA A 434 -38.19 2.63 -5.49
CA ALA A 434 -38.47 1.33 -4.91
C ALA A 434 -38.40 0.28 -6.03
N PRO A 435 -37.75 -0.88 -5.80
CA PRO A 435 -37.73 -1.95 -6.78
C PRO A 435 -39.17 -2.27 -7.18
N ALA A 436 -39.44 -2.24 -8.48
CA ALA A 436 -40.75 -2.54 -9.02
C ALA A 436 -41.23 -3.88 -8.43
N ALA A 437 -42.36 -3.84 -7.72
CA ALA A 437 -42.98 -5.00 -7.12
C ALA A 437 -43.38 -5.97 -8.25
N GLY A 438 -42.47 -6.90 -8.57
CA GLY A 438 -42.77 -8.07 -9.38
C GLY A 438 -43.83 -8.88 -8.64
N LYS A 439 -45.01 -9.00 -9.25
CA LYS A 439 -46.12 -9.80 -8.73
C LYS A 439 -45.63 -11.25 -8.55
N PRO A 440 -45.73 -11.85 -7.35
CA PRO A 440 -45.43 -13.25 -7.18
C PRO A 440 -46.51 -14.08 -7.88
N HIS A 441 -46.10 -14.88 -8.86
CA HIS A 441 -46.92 -15.98 -9.37
C HIS A 441 -46.95 -17.09 -8.31
N LEU A 442 -48.02 -17.14 -7.52
CA LEU A 442 -48.40 -18.30 -6.71
C LEU A 442 -49.31 -19.22 -7.56
N PRO A 443 -48.93 -20.48 -7.82
CA PRO A 443 -49.91 -21.50 -8.16
C PRO A 443 -50.56 -22.07 -6.88
N TRP A 444 -51.89 -22.06 -6.93
CA TRP A 444 -52.92 -22.58 -6.02
C TRP A 444 -52.69 -24.07 -5.66
N LEU A 445 -52.63 -24.43 -4.38
CA LEU A 445 -53.69 -25.01 -3.52
C LEU A 445 -53.98 -26.52 -3.71
N GLY A 446 -53.68 -27.32 -2.69
CA GLY A 446 -54.23 -28.67 -2.50
C GLY A 446 -53.66 -29.43 -1.28
N VAL A 447 -54.56 -29.90 -0.41
CA VAL A 447 -54.38 -30.81 0.77
C VAL A 447 -54.06 -30.09 2.11
N ALA A 448 -55.07 -29.64 2.88
CA ALA A 448 -55.90 -30.37 3.86
C ALA A 448 -55.12 -30.78 5.15
N VAL A 449 -55.27 -30.02 6.25
CA VAL A 449 -56.13 -30.33 7.41
C VAL A 449 -55.87 -31.71 8.05
N ALA A 450 -54.90 -31.74 8.97
CA ALA A 450 -54.78 -32.60 10.15
C ALA A 450 -53.37 -32.32 10.70
N THR A 451 -53.15 -31.62 11.81
CA THR A 451 -53.00 -32.25 13.13
C THR A 451 -52.73 -31.14 14.15
N VAL A 452 -53.78 -30.56 14.73
CA VAL A 452 -53.70 -29.74 15.96
C VAL A 452 -54.60 -30.44 16.98
N ALA A 453 -54.10 -31.54 17.53
CA ALA A 453 -54.71 -32.27 18.64
C ALA A 453 -53.74 -33.34 19.17
N ALA A 454 -52.55 -32.95 19.63
CA ALA A 454 -51.73 -33.75 20.55
C ALA A 454 -50.56 -32.89 21.05
N LEU A 455 -50.22 -33.02 22.32
CA LEU A 455 -49.09 -32.37 23.03
C LEU A 455 -49.39 -31.00 23.66
N GLY A 456 -50.59 -30.88 24.22
CA GLY A 456 -50.81 -30.14 25.46
C GLY A 456 -51.21 -31.13 26.55
N ILE A 457 -50.25 -31.82 27.19
CA ILE A 457 -50.34 -32.55 28.47
C ILE A 457 -48.89 -32.94 28.86
N LEU A 458 -48.35 -32.30 29.90
CA LEU A 458 -47.39 -32.79 30.91
C LEU A 458 -46.59 -31.61 31.50
N ALA A 459 -47.31 -30.74 32.20
CA ALA A 459 -46.80 -30.12 33.41
C ALA A 459 -47.19 -31.05 34.58
N GLY A 460 -46.24 -31.44 35.43
CA GLY A 460 -46.57 -32.19 36.65
C GLY A 460 -45.42 -33.00 37.25
N ALA A 461 -44.67 -32.33 38.15
CA ALA A 461 -44.12 -32.82 39.42
C ALA A 461 -43.44 -34.21 39.51
N PHE A 462 -42.18 -34.21 39.97
CA PHE A 462 -41.79 -35.03 41.12
C PHE A 462 -40.64 -34.39 41.91
N ALA A 463 -40.78 -34.47 43.23
CA ALA A 463 -39.92 -33.91 44.26
C ALA A 463 -38.82 -34.89 44.70
N VAL A 464 -37.71 -34.32 45.17
CA VAL A 464 -36.89 -34.67 46.35
C VAL A 464 -36.87 -36.14 46.81
N VAL A 465 -35.68 -36.76 46.72
CA VAL A 465 -35.17 -37.69 47.75
C VAL A 465 -33.72 -37.31 48.06
N ALA A 466 -33.47 -37.08 49.35
CA ALA A 466 -32.16 -36.91 49.97
C ALA A 466 -31.50 -38.28 50.24
N GLY A 467 -30.17 -38.32 50.29
CA GLY A 467 -29.47 -39.42 51.00
C GLY A 467 -28.00 -39.63 50.65
N GLY A 468 -27.12 -39.24 51.59
CA GLY A 468 -25.82 -39.87 51.88
C GLY A 468 -24.66 -39.57 50.90
N GLY A 469 -23.43 -39.26 51.30
CA GLY A 469 -22.74 -39.48 52.58
C GLY A 469 -21.51 -40.37 52.35
N GLY A 470 -20.31 -39.87 52.69
CA GLY A 470 -19.02 -40.60 52.73
C GLY A 470 -18.24 -40.51 51.41
N GLY A 471 -16.98 -40.07 51.35
CA GLY A 471 -15.89 -40.19 52.32
C GLY A 471 -14.90 -41.24 51.79
N GLY A 472 -13.72 -40.82 51.32
CA GLY A 472 -12.65 -41.78 50.98
C GLY A 472 -11.69 -41.36 49.85
N SER A 473 -10.64 -40.63 50.21
CA SER A 473 -9.29 -40.76 49.62
C SER A 473 -8.34 -40.76 50.83
N PRO A 474 -7.29 -41.60 50.91
CA PRO A 474 -6.26 -41.71 49.88
C PRO A 474 -5.74 -43.15 49.64
N GLY A 475 -5.06 -43.37 48.50
CA GLY A 475 -4.37 -44.63 48.25
C GLY A 475 -3.52 -44.60 46.96
N THR A 476 -2.33 -44.03 47.05
CA THR A 476 -1.15 -44.42 46.25
C THR A 476 -0.19 -45.11 47.25
N PRO A 477 0.44 -46.26 46.93
CA PRO A 477 1.56 -46.25 45.98
C PRO A 477 1.71 -47.54 45.14
N GLY A 478 2.38 -47.43 44.00
CA GLY A 478 2.75 -48.60 43.20
C GLY A 478 3.61 -48.24 41.98
N THR A 479 4.89 -48.00 42.22
CA THR A 479 5.95 -47.96 41.20
C THR A 479 6.18 -49.36 40.64
N PRO A 480 6.38 -49.51 39.32
CA PRO A 480 7.47 -50.36 38.84
C PRO A 480 8.43 -49.60 37.93
N GLY A 481 9.73 -49.89 38.12
CA GLY A 481 10.85 -49.34 37.36
C GLY A 481 10.99 -49.89 35.93
N PRO A 482 12.14 -49.62 35.29
CA PRO A 482 12.19 -49.27 33.88
C PRO A 482 12.36 -50.48 32.95
N GLY A 483 11.54 -50.52 31.90
CA GLY A 483 11.77 -51.35 30.72
C GLY A 483 12.64 -50.59 29.72
N ALA A 484 13.84 -51.10 29.47
CA ALA A 484 14.71 -50.69 28.38
C ALA A 484 14.07 -51.10 27.05
N THR A 485 14.01 -50.18 26.08
CA THR A 485 13.73 -50.52 24.69
C THR A 485 14.53 -49.59 23.77
N GLU A 486 15.62 -50.16 23.29
CA GLU A 486 16.07 -50.18 21.90
C GLU A 486 16.08 -48.85 21.12
N THR A 487 17.29 -48.28 21.05
CA THR A 487 17.73 -47.32 20.05
C THR A 487 17.71 -47.96 18.66
N GLN A 488 16.75 -47.58 17.81
CA GLN A 488 16.89 -47.74 16.36
C GLN A 488 17.09 -46.36 15.72
N ALA A 489 18.31 -46.17 15.21
CA ALA A 489 18.67 -45.09 14.33
C ALA A 489 18.00 -45.30 12.97
N LEU A 490 17.15 -44.36 12.57
CA LEU A 490 16.64 -44.26 11.20
C LEU A 490 17.26 -43.04 10.53
N THR A 491 18.00 -43.37 9.49
CA THR A 491 18.78 -42.55 8.57
C THR A 491 17.95 -41.47 7.88
N SER A 492 18.54 -40.29 7.74
CA SER A 492 18.09 -39.19 6.89
C SER A 492 17.90 -39.63 5.43
N PRO A 493 16.85 -39.19 4.71
CA PRO A 493 16.81 -39.30 3.26
C PRO A 493 17.60 -38.16 2.62
N THR A 494 18.53 -38.59 1.76
CA THR A 494 19.36 -37.83 0.83
C THR A 494 18.51 -36.98 -0.11
N ALA A 495 18.96 -35.74 -0.35
CA ALA A 495 18.40 -34.85 -1.34
C ALA A 495 18.58 -35.42 -2.76
N GLU A 496 17.49 -35.58 -3.50
CA GLU A 496 17.52 -35.87 -4.94
C GLU A 496 17.75 -34.59 -5.75
N THR A 497 18.91 -34.53 -6.38
CA THR A 497 19.28 -33.60 -7.45
C THR A 497 18.43 -33.90 -8.69
N ARG A 498 17.55 -32.98 -9.10
CA ARG A 498 16.87 -33.04 -10.41
C ARG A 498 17.76 -32.43 -11.51
N THR A 499 18.26 -33.29 -12.39
CA THR A 499 18.79 -32.97 -13.71
C THR A 499 17.64 -32.76 -14.70
N PRO A 500 17.69 -31.78 -15.63
CA PRO A 500 16.63 -31.58 -16.62
C PRO A 500 16.75 -32.56 -17.79
N PRO A 501 15.64 -32.99 -18.42
CA PRO A 501 15.72 -33.82 -19.61
C PRO A 501 15.97 -32.97 -20.87
N ALA A 502 16.93 -33.44 -21.66
CA ALA A 502 17.16 -33.00 -23.03
C ALA A 502 16.21 -33.74 -23.99
N GLY A 503 15.64 -32.96 -24.93
CA GLY A 503 15.50 -33.30 -26.35
C GLY A 503 14.49 -34.36 -26.79
N ALA A 504 13.48 -33.92 -27.57
CA ALA A 504 13.00 -34.67 -28.73
C ALA A 504 12.56 -33.69 -29.82
N ALA A 505 13.02 -33.99 -31.03
CA ALA A 505 12.90 -33.21 -32.25
C ALA A 505 11.66 -33.59 -33.08
N GLY A 506 11.30 -32.69 -34.01
CA GLY A 506 10.32 -32.85 -35.09
C GLY A 506 9.61 -31.51 -35.33
N GLY A 507 9.74 -30.77 -36.43
CA GLY A 507 10.17 -31.09 -37.78
C GLY A 507 8.95 -31.06 -38.72
N ALA A 508 8.62 -29.89 -39.28
CA ALA A 508 8.07 -29.68 -40.64
C ALA A 508 7.60 -28.21 -40.86
N ASP A 509 8.34 -27.50 -41.71
CA ASP A 509 7.94 -26.64 -42.83
C ASP A 509 6.62 -25.83 -42.80
N SER A 510 6.74 -24.52 -42.98
CA SER A 510 6.31 -23.86 -44.23
C SER A 510 6.65 -22.35 -44.26
N SER A 511 7.56 -22.01 -45.17
CA SER A 511 7.71 -20.80 -46.01
C SER A 511 6.83 -19.56 -45.77
N GLY A 512 7.47 -18.38 -45.68
CA GLY A 512 6.83 -17.08 -45.89
C GLY A 512 7.71 -15.84 -45.61
N THR A 513 8.75 -15.60 -46.40
CA THR A 513 9.47 -14.30 -46.49
C THR A 513 8.72 -13.39 -47.48
N PRO A 514 8.56 -12.07 -47.24
CA PRO A 514 9.52 -11.05 -47.72
C PRO A 514 9.61 -9.84 -46.74
N GLY A 515 10.57 -8.93 -46.74
CA GLY A 515 11.77 -8.64 -47.51
C GLY A 515 12.42 -7.39 -46.86
N SER A 516 13.75 -7.37 -46.74
CA SER A 516 14.51 -6.25 -46.17
C SER A 516 14.76 -5.16 -47.23
N PRO A 517 14.66 -3.86 -46.89
CA PRO A 517 15.19 -2.78 -47.73
C PRO A 517 16.69 -2.54 -47.46
N PRO A 518 17.40 -1.85 -48.38
CA PRO A 518 18.84 -2.01 -48.56
C PRO A 518 19.71 -1.10 -47.68
N GLU A 519 20.91 -1.61 -47.39
CA GLU A 519 22.06 -0.90 -46.85
C GLU A 519 22.55 0.20 -47.81
N THR A 520 22.74 1.41 -47.29
CA THR A 520 23.54 2.46 -47.93
C THR A 520 24.88 2.61 -47.22
N ARG A 521 25.95 2.44 -47.99
CA ARG A 521 27.36 2.66 -47.63
C ARG A 521 27.68 4.13 -47.31
N ALA A 522 28.75 4.27 -46.51
CA ALA A 522 29.39 5.45 -45.94
C ALA A 522 29.79 6.59 -46.90
N PRO A 523 30.35 7.69 -46.35
CA PRO A 523 31.80 7.81 -46.47
C PRO A 523 32.53 8.23 -45.18
N THR A 524 33.67 7.55 -44.97
CA THR A 524 34.73 7.83 -44.01
C THR A 524 35.58 9.02 -44.50
N ALA A 525 35.81 10.01 -43.64
CA ALA A 525 36.81 11.06 -43.86
C ALA A 525 38.13 10.66 -43.17
N THR A 526 39.24 10.78 -43.91
CA THR A 526 40.64 10.57 -43.49
C THR A 526 41.35 11.93 -43.40
N ILE A 527 42.51 11.96 -42.71
CA ILE A 527 43.72 12.83 -42.87
C ILE A 527 44.11 13.51 -41.51
N PRO A 528 45.40 13.64 -41.11
CA PRO A 528 46.52 12.68 -41.04
C PRO A 528 47.40 12.85 -39.75
N GLY A 529 48.50 12.10 -39.62
CA GLY A 529 49.77 12.67 -39.10
C GLY A 529 50.24 12.30 -37.69
N SER A 530 50.96 11.19 -37.60
CA SER A 530 52.00 10.93 -36.57
C SER A 530 53.30 11.67 -36.95
N PRO A 531 54.30 11.86 -36.06
CA PRO A 531 55.29 10.78 -35.89
C PRO A 531 55.99 10.65 -34.52
N ALA A 532 56.33 9.39 -34.19
CA ALA A 532 57.63 8.85 -33.73
C ALA A 532 58.30 9.40 -32.43
N LYS A 533 59.12 8.70 -31.63
CA LYS A 533 60.03 7.54 -31.84
C LYS A 533 60.64 7.18 -30.45
N GLY A 534 61.07 5.94 -30.22
CA GLY A 534 61.96 5.63 -29.07
C GLY A 534 62.11 4.17 -28.64
N THR A 535 62.68 3.32 -29.49
CA THR A 535 63.20 1.96 -29.24
C THR A 535 64.51 1.92 -28.44
N VAL A 536 64.70 0.96 -27.52
CA VAL A 536 65.95 0.18 -27.31
C VAL A 536 65.61 -1.20 -26.65
N ALA A 537 66.24 -2.26 -27.15
CA ALA A 537 66.32 -3.64 -26.61
C ALA A 537 67.83 -4.01 -26.51
N PRO A 538 68.30 -5.27 -26.28
CA PRO A 538 67.87 -6.39 -25.41
C PRO A 538 69.06 -7.01 -24.61
N GLY A 539 68.81 -8.09 -23.86
CA GLY A 539 69.81 -9.05 -23.33
C GLY A 539 69.40 -9.58 -21.95
N GLY A 540 69.53 -10.85 -21.56
CA GLY A 540 70.14 -12.05 -22.10
C GLY A 540 69.89 -13.19 -21.09
N ALA A 541 70.14 -14.43 -21.51
CA ALA A 541 69.78 -15.70 -20.88
C ALA A 541 70.32 -15.97 -19.45
N GLY A 542 69.71 -16.93 -18.74
CA GLY A 542 70.34 -17.54 -17.56
C GLY A 542 69.50 -18.62 -16.87
N ALA A 543 70.12 -19.80 -16.70
CA ALA A 543 69.62 -21.08 -16.21
C ALA A 543 68.90 -21.06 -14.83
N GLY A 544 68.09 -22.10 -14.61
CA GLY A 544 67.25 -22.25 -13.42
C GLY A 544 67.95 -22.77 -12.16
N GLU A 545 67.16 -22.79 -11.08
CA GLU A 545 67.46 -23.53 -9.86
C GLU A 545 66.14 -23.76 -9.10
N THR A 546 65.92 -25.01 -8.71
CA THR A 546 64.86 -25.48 -7.82
C THR A 546 65.02 -24.92 -6.41
N ALA A 547 64.00 -24.25 -5.86
CA ALA A 547 63.94 -23.91 -4.43
C ALA A 547 62.48 -23.89 -3.90
N GLN A 548 62.17 -24.93 -3.11
CA GLN A 548 61.53 -24.94 -1.79
C GLN A 548 60.54 -23.80 -1.41
N PRO A 549 59.31 -24.12 -0.97
CA PRO A 549 58.36 -23.11 -0.49
C PRO A 549 58.74 -22.61 0.93
N PRO A 550 58.69 -21.29 1.20
CA PRO A 550 58.90 -20.77 2.55
C PRO A 550 57.64 -20.89 3.42
N ALA A 551 57.91 -21.05 4.71
CA ALA A 551 56.98 -21.27 5.80
C ALA A 551 55.99 -20.11 6.06
N ALA A 552 54.84 -20.48 6.60
CA ALA A 552 53.79 -19.59 7.05
C ALA A 552 54.30 -18.57 8.09
N THR A 553 54.06 -17.28 7.81
CA THR A 553 54.33 -16.18 8.75
C THR A 553 53.05 -15.88 9.53
N ALA A 554 53.17 -15.85 10.86
CA ALA A 554 52.07 -15.59 11.79
C ALA A 554 51.57 -14.14 11.70
N THR A 555 50.25 -13.98 11.67
CA THR A 555 49.53 -12.70 11.71
C THR A 555 49.60 -12.09 13.11
N PRO A 556 49.99 -10.81 13.29
CA PRO A 556 49.92 -10.15 14.59
C PRO A 556 48.50 -9.68 14.93
N THR A 557 48.10 -9.95 16.17
CA THR A 557 46.88 -9.47 16.84
C THR A 557 46.85 -7.93 16.91
N PRO A 558 45.76 -7.26 16.51
CA PRO A 558 45.67 -5.81 16.63
C PRO A 558 45.42 -5.38 18.08
N ALA A 559 46.19 -4.38 18.52
CA ALA A 559 46.09 -3.75 19.82
C ALA A 559 44.81 -2.91 19.96
N ARG A 560 44.25 -2.94 21.17
CA ARG A 560 43.03 -2.26 21.61
C ARG A 560 43.26 -0.74 21.70
N PRO A 561 42.42 0.12 21.11
CA PRO A 561 42.57 1.57 21.25
C PRO A 561 42.15 2.04 22.65
N THR A 562 42.97 2.92 23.22
CA THR A 562 42.78 3.64 24.48
C THR A 562 41.68 4.69 24.34
N GLU A 563 40.78 4.76 25.33
CA GLU A 563 39.73 5.79 25.46
C GLU A 563 40.34 7.19 25.71
N PRO A 564 39.81 8.26 25.09
CA PRO A 564 40.19 9.61 25.42
C PRO A 564 39.40 10.14 26.64
N THR A 565 40.14 10.60 27.64
CA THR A 565 39.65 11.34 28.81
C THR A 565 39.12 12.72 28.38
N LEU A 566 37.82 12.98 28.59
CA LEU A 566 37.22 14.30 28.37
C LEU A 566 37.45 15.22 29.57
N ALA A 567 38.11 16.35 29.33
CA ALA A 567 38.25 17.44 30.29
C ALA A 567 36.96 18.28 30.33
N VAL A 568 36.37 18.41 31.52
CA VAL A 568 35.19 19.24 31.76
C VAL A 568 35.61 20.70 31.89
N THR A 569 35.08 21.55 31.00
CA THR A 569 35.22 23.02 31.08
C THR A 569 33.95 23.59 31.75
N PRO A 570 34.05 24.49 32.74
CA PRO A 570 32.88 25.03 33.43
C PRO A 570 32.05 25.97 32.54
N ALA A 571 30.73 25.85 32.64
CA ALA A 571 29.74 26.58 31.86
C ALA A 571 29.67 28.07 32.21
N ALA A 572 29.58 28.92 31.18
CA ALA A 572 29.40 30.36 31.32
C ALA A 572 27.97 30.70 31.81
N THR A 573 27.89 31.73 32.67
CA THR A 573 26.67 32.30 33.24
C THR A 573 25.77 32.92 32.15
N PRO A 574 24.45 32.63 32.12
CA PRO A 574 23.56 33.18 31.10
C PRO A 574 23.26 34.67 31.33
N THR A 575 23.35 35.44 30.24
CA THR A 575 22.94 36.85 30.15
C THR A 575 21.41 36.96 30.07
N PRO A 576 20.77 37.93 30.75
CA PRO A 576 19.31 38.08 30.73
C PRO A 576 18.79 38.47 29.34
N THR A 577 17.71 37.80 28.94
CA THR A 577 16.97 38.03 27.69
C THR A 577 16.12 39.29 27.81
N PRO A 578 16.15 40.23 26.83
CA PRO A 578 15.31 41.42 26.87
C PRO A 578 13.83 41.09 26.63
N THR A 579 12.96 41.72 27.43
CA THR A 579 11.50 41.65 27.33
C THR A 579 11.01 42.27 26.02
N PRO A 580 10.16 41.60 25.22
CA PRO A 580 9.65 42.16 23.98
C PRO A 580 8.60 43.24 24.23
N THR A 581 8.80 44.40 23.62
CA THR A 581 7.84 45.51 23.55
C THR A 581 6.65 45.13 22.66
N ARG A 582 5.44 45.36 23.17
CA ARG A 582 4.17 45.05 22.51
C ARG A 582 4.00 45.91 21.23
N VAL A 583 4.00 45.26 20.08
CA VAL A 583 3.66 45.90 18.79
C VAL A 583 2.13 46.02 18.72
N VAL A 584 1.64 47.23 18.46
CA VAL A 584 0.21 47.51 18.25
C VAL A 584 -0.18 46.99 16.86
N GLU A 585 -1.17 46.12 16.82
CA GLU A 585 -1.72 45.50 15.62
C GLU A 585 -2.56 46.53 14.83
N PRO A 586 -2.30 46.74 13.52
CA PRO A 586 -3.11 47.64 12.72
C PRO A 586 -4.49 47.04 12.43
N THR A 587 -5.52 47.86 12.59
CA THR A 587 -6.92 47.56 12.27
C THR A 587 -7.07 47.15 10.80
N PRO A 588 -7.75 46.04 10.48
CA PRO A 588 -7.94 45.61 9.09
C PRO A 588 -8.89 46.55 8.35
N THR A 589 -8.41 47.11 7.23
CA THR A 589 -9.21 47.83 6.24
C THR A 589 -10.09 46.84 5.47
N ALA A 590 -11.37 47.15 5.32
CA ALA A 590 -12.33 46.32 4.58
C ALA A 590 -11.96 46.23 3.09
N THR A 591 -11.76 45.01 2.59
CA THR A 591 -11.56 44.70 1.18
C THR A 591 -12.89 44.78 0.43
N ALA A 592 -12.94 45.58 -0.63
CA ALA A 592 -14.11 45.74 -1.49
C ALA A 592 -14.49 44.41 -2.18
N THR A 593 -15.80 44.13 -2.21
CA THR A 593 -16.41 43.01 -2.93
C THR A 593 -16.23 43.17 -4.44
N PRO A 594 -15.73 42.15 -5.18
CA PRO A 594 -15.64 42.24 -6.63
C PRO A 594 -17.03 42.14 -7.28
N THR A 595 -17.36 43.13 -8.10
CA THR A 595 -18.55 43.14 -8.97
C THR A 595 -18.46 42.02 -10.00
N ARG A 596 -19.51 41.20 -10.11
CA ARG A 596 -19.66 40.16 -11.13
C ARG A 596 -19.65 40.79 -12.53
N THR A 597 -18.72 40.35 -13.38
CA THR A 597 -18.79 40.54 -14.83
C THR A 597 -19.89 39.63 -15.39
N VAL A 598 -20.90 40.23 -16.01
CA VAL A 598 -21.99 39.53 -16.70
C VAL A 598 -21.44 39.00 -18.02
N GLU A 599 -21.55 37.68 -18.23
CA GLU A 599 -21.21 37.00 -19.48
C GLU A 599 -22.28 37.33 -20.55
N PRO A 600 -21.89 37.75 -21.78
CA PRO A 600 -22.86 38.11 -22.81
C PRO A 600 -23.63 36.89 -23.30
N SER A 601 -24.95 37.06 -23.40
CA SER A 601 -25.91 36.08 -23.92
C SER A 601 -25.58 35.71 -25.38
N PRO A 602 -25.65 34.43 -25.79
CA PRO A 602 -25.39 34.05 -27.17
C PRO A 602 -26.50 34.53 -28.11
N THR A 603 -26.08 35.21 -29.18
CA THR A 603 -26.90 35.64 -30.31
C THR A 603 -27.57 34.44 -30.99
N PRO A 604 -28.88 34.48 -31.30
CA PRO A 604 -29.55 33.41 -32.03
C PRO A 604 -29.12 33.39 -33.51
N THR A 605 -28.74 32.20 -33.98
CA THR A 605 -28.48 31.90 -35.40
C THR A 605 -29.82 31.79 -36.16
N PRO A 606 -29.95 32.35 -37.37
CA PRO A 606 -31.20 32.30 -38.13
C PRO A 606 -31.46 30.93 -38.78
N ASP A 607 -32.74 30.57 -38.82
CA ASP A 607 -33.30 29.35 -39.42
C ASP A 607 -32.90 29.16 -40.89
N GLY A 608 -32.21 28.05 -41.16
CA GLY A 608 -32.02 27.49 -42.51
C GLY A 608 -33.00 26.33 -42.76
N GLY A 609 -33.71 26.41 -43.88
CA GLY A 609 -34.84 25.57 -44.27
C GLY A 609 -34.61 24.07 -44.54
N PRO A 610 -35.62 23.38 -45.10
CA PRO A 610 -35.87 21.96 -44.87
C PRO A 610 -34.96 21.03 -45.69
N THR A 611 -34.25 20.16 -44.99
CA THR A 611 -33.54 19.01 -45.57
C THR A 611 -34.51 17.83 -45.71
N LEU A 612 -34.64 17.33 -46.94
CA LEU A 612 -35.43 16.16 -47.33
C LEU A 612 -35.03 14.91 -46.54
N ALA A 613 -36.03 14.23 -45.97
CA ALA A 613 -35.88 12.97 -45.26
C ALA A 613 -35.54 11.81 -46.23
N PRO A 614 -34.60 10.92 -45.89
CA PRO A 614 -34.43 9.67 -46.62
C PRO A 614 -35.52 8.66 -46.22
N THR A 615 -36.14 8.07 -47.24
CA THR A 615 -37.13 7.01 -47.16
C THR A 615 -36.57 5.75 -46.49
N ILE A 616 -37.25 5.27 -45.45
CA ILE A 616 -36.98 4.00 -44.77
C ILE A 616 -37.72 2.87 -45.52
N PRO A 617 -37.06 1.80 -46.00
CA PRO A 617 -37.73 0.62 -46.52
C PRO A 617 -38.33 -0.25 -45.38
N PRO A 618 -39.44 -0.97 -45.65
CA PRO A 618 -40.16 -1.72 -44.63
C PRO A 618 -39.37 -2.95 -44.12
N ALA A 619 -39.62 -3.29 -42.85
CA ALA A 619 -39.03 -4.39 -42.12
C ALA A 619 -39.25 -5.75 -42.81
N GLY A 620 -38.14 -6.40 -43.15
CA GLY A 620 -38.09 -7.81 -43.55
C GLY A 620 -37.91 -8.73 -42.33
N GLU A 621 -38.45 -9.93 -42.48
CA GLU A 621 -38.66 -10.99 -41.49
C GLU A 621 -37.44 -11.34 -40.62
N THR A 622 -37.70 -11.51 -39.32
CA THR A 622 -36.78 -12.09 -38.34
C THR A 622 -36.50 -13.55 -38.66
N ALA A 623 -35.24 -13.87 -38.95
CA ALA A 623 -34.74 -15.25 -38.97
C ALA A 623 -34.79 -15.88 -37.56
N PRO A 624 -35.09 -17.18 -37.43
CA PRO A 624 -35.10 -17.87 -36.14
C PRO A 624 -33.67 -18.00 -35.57
N PRO A 625 -33.54 -18.03 -34.23
CA PRO A 625 -32.24 -18.11 -33.57
C PRO A 625 -31.53 -19.43 -33.86
N ALA A 626 -30.21 -19.35 -34.06
CA ALA A 626 -29.34 -20.51 -34.23
C ALA A 626 -29.36 -21.42 -32.98
N PRO A 627 -29.35 -22.76 -33.15
CA PRO A 627 -29.29 -23.68 -32.02
C PRO A 627 -27.92 -23.64 -31.33
N ASN A 628 -27.94 -23.76 -30.01
CA ASN A 628 -26.75 -23.81 -29.16
C ASN A 628 -25.82 -24.97 -29.55
N PRO A 629 -24.49 -24.78 -29.52
CA PRO A 629 -23.55 -25.85 -29.79
C PRO A 629 -23.61 -26.92 -28.69
N CYS A 630 -23.74 -28.19 -29.10
CA CYS A 630 -23.62 -29.34 -28.22
C CYS A 630 -22.19 -29.45 -27.63
N PRO A 631 -22.05 -29.94 -26.39
CA PRO A 631 -20.76 -30.25 -25.80
C PRO A 631 -20.08 -31.43 -26.55
N PRO A 632 -18.74 -31.45 -26.60
CA PRO A 632 -18.00 -32.48 -27.33
C PRO A 632 -18.23 -33.86 -26.69
N GLY A 633 -18.74 -34.81 -27.49
CA GLY A 633 -18.83 -36.22 -27.11
C GLY A 633 -20.20 -36.91 -27.27
N GLN A 634 -21.22 -36.24 -27.81
CA GLN A 634 -22.49 -36.90 -28.13
C GLN A 634 -22.73 -36.99 -29.64
N VAL A 635 -22.94 -38.21 -30.13
CA VAL A 635 -23.46 -38.50 -31.47
C VAL A 635 -24.98 -38.55 -31.37
N CYS A 636 -25.68 -37.71 -32.13
CA CYS A 636 -27.14 -37.80 -32.31
C CYS A 636 -27.46 -38.57 -33.61
N PRO A 637 -28.55 -39.36 -33.64
CA PRO A 637 -28.99 -40.14 -34.80
C PRO A 637 -29.46 -39.29 -35.99
#